data_AF-A0AAD6UDN1-F1
#
_entry.id   AF-A0AAD6UDN1-F1
#
_cell.length_a   1.000
_cell.length_b   1.000
_cell.length_c   1.000
_cell.angle_alpha   90.00
_cell.angle_beta   90.00
_cell.angle_gamma   90.00
#
_symmetry.space_group_name_H-M   'P 1'
#
loop_
_entity.id
_entity.type
_entity.pdbx_description
1 polymer ?
#
loop_
_entity_poly.entity_id
_entity_poly.type
_entity_poly.pdbx_seq_one_letter_code
_entity_poly.pdbx_strand_id
1 'polypeptide(L)'
;MLESVRNERASTESADDEYTEAGPSTRKRKRGVVVESLSVQTQTRARRATKTSTCARPVKKARATSTSNAQPTRVFALWWKDNHYYPGVVRSQIGQDLYKVDFDDETSDEVKLDQLRLCNPRVGDTAFVPKFNRPVKITAILVADKKVSVAARGFSRDVLVSELKIESKAITSGWADRILAAEAIVCIEKPPRLLISPTLSRMSVLSSVSSRKSSALAKLGFCITYAGADAVKEELIRWIKNNGGVIIEDWEDVVSMKGKQTNTRWTLEQKDATPMFRGIDGVFLLADGASQTPKFLTALALGIPCLKIDFIGHAVEMGTWRDWRMFLLPSGASKSRNCKMTQFVNADWGGQTDHLKNIMNNPAAHKVFRDKNILCIDSEVLEYAKGKMNVTLAIPRILLAMGADSVEAVREIRHASHAPQTYDYIVKKDDTNIHNLPNCIVVRWDWVKDALISGFIPDIP
;
A
#
# COMPACT_ATOMS: atom_id res chain seq x y z
N MET A 1 -7.02 21.06 50.40
CA MET A 1 -5.80 21.32 49.62
C MET A 1 -5.10 19.99 49.41
N LEU A 2 -4.82 19.69 48.13
CA LEU A 2 -3.78 18.81 47.59
C LEU A 2 -3.82 17.29 47.85
N GLU A 3 -4.15 16.60 46.75
CA GLU A 3 -3.41 15.49 46.12
C GLU A 3 -3.24 14.16 46.85
N SER A 4 -3.95 13.15 46.32
CA SER A 4 -3.45 11.77 46.28
C SER A 4 -4.09 11.01 45.11
N VAL A 5 -3.48 11.09 43.92
CA VAL A 5 -3.80 10.19 42.80
C VAL A 5 -2.79 9.04 42.84
N ARG A 6 -3.28 7.84 43.10
CA ARG A 6 -2.53 6.59 43.05
C ARG A 6 -2.91 5.81 41.79
N ASN A 7 -1.92 5.64 40.92
CA ASN A 7 -1.47 4.36 40.38
C ASN A 7 -2.43 3.55 39.49
N GLU A 8 -2.34 3.76 38.18
CA GLU A 8 -2.55 2.70 37.18
C GLU A 8 -1.34 2.65 36.24
N ARG A 9 -0.47 1.65 36.43
CA ARG A 9 0.55 1.26 35.46
C ARG A 9 -0.10 0.29 34.48
N ALA A 10 -0.37 0.76 33.27
CA ALA A 10 -0.62 -0.11 32.13
C ALA A 10 0.73 -0.47 31.50
N SER A 11 1.11 -1.73 31.64
CA SER A 11 2.23 -2.34 30.93
C SER A 11 1.84 -2.56 29.47
N THR A 12 2.57 -1.98 28.54
CA THR A 12 2.55 -2.40 27.13
C THR A 12 3.96 -2.82 26.74
N GLU A 13 4.09 -4.11 26.47
CA GLU A 13 5.30 -4.80 26.03
C GLU A 13 5.80 -4.19 24.71
N SER A 14 7.09 -3.87 24.67
CA SER A 14 7.84 -3.54 23.46
C SER A 14 8.26 -4.84 22.78
N ALA A 15 7.85 -5.02 21.52
CA ALA A 15 8.37 -6.07 20.65
C ALA A 15 9.70 -5.59 20.07
N ASP A 16 10.80 -6.12 20.60
CA ASP A 16 12.14 -5.97 20.06
C ASP A 16 12.37 -7.04 18.98
N ASP A 17 12.39 -6.63 17.72
CA ASP A 17 12.77 -7.50 16.59
C ASP A 17 14.30 -7.52 16.46
N GLU A 18 14.93 -8.46 17.17
CA GLU A 18 16.34 -8.80 17.08
C GLU A 18 16.60 -9.62 15.80
N TYR A 19 17.36 -9.05 14.85
CA TYR A 19 17.77 -9.72 13.62
C TYR A 19 18.88 -10.76 13.89
N THR A 20 18.53 -12.04 13.86
CA THR A 20 19.53 -13.13 13.69
C THR A 20 19.68 -13.49 12.21
N GLU A 21 20.82 -13.16 11.60
CA GLU A 21 21.20 -13.68 10.28
C GLU A 21 21.96 -15.01 10.38
N ALA A 22 21.58 -15.95 9.52
CA ALA A 22 22.04 -17.33 9.49
C ALA A 22 23.47 -17.48 8.96
N GLY A 23 24.32 -18.16 9.74
CA GLY A 23 25.68 -18.52 9.35
C GLY A 23 25.74 -19.63 8.28
N PRO A 24 26.83 -19.71 7.48
CA PRO A 24 26.94 -20.67 6.39
C PRO A 24 27.23 -22.09 6.89
N SER A 25 26.30 -23.00 6.59
CA SER A 25 26.42 -24.44 6.78
C SER A 25 27.47 -25.03 5.83
N THR A 26 28.52 -25.62 6.41
CA THR A 26 29.49 -26.45 5.69
C THR A 26 29.29 -27.91 6.09
N ARG A 27 29.55 -28.81 5.12
CA ARG A 27 29.61 -30.30 5.18
C ARG A 27 28.31 -30.96 4.69
N LYS A 28 28.33 -32.01 3.85
CA LYS A 28 29.29 -33.12 3.67
C LYS A 28 28.83 -33.94 2.44
N ARG A 29 29.75 -34.64 1.76
CA ARG A 29 29.44 -35.92 1.10
C ARG A 29 30.42 -36.98 1.62
N LYS A 30 29.91 -38.02 2.28
CA LYS A 30 30.55 -39.33 2.34
C LYS A 30 29.48 -40.42 2.45
N ARG A 31 29.65 -41.45 1.62
CA ARG A 31 28.84 -42.66 1.41
C ARG A 31 28.69 -43.51 2.68
N GLY A 32 27.62 -44.32 2.71
CA GLY A 32 27.69 -45.70 3.21
C GLY A 32 26.39 -46.33 3.74
N VAL A 33 25.91 -47.36 3.03
CA VAL A 33 25.40 -48.68 3.51
C VAL A 33 24.10 -48.69 4.36
N VAL A 34 22.93 -49.08 3.81
CA VAL A 34 22.29 -50.43 3.75
C VAL A 34 22.12 -51.11 5.13
N VAL A 35 20.88 -51.45 5.53
CA VAL A 35 20.37 -52.81 5.87
C VAL A 35 18.87 -52.72 6.22
N GLU A 36 18.15 -53.76 5.78
CA GLU A 36 16.73 -54.08 5.82
C GLU A 36 16.13 -54.40 7.21
N SER A 37 14.80 -54.44 7.27
CA SER A 37 13.95 -55.61 7.62
C SER A 37 12.70 -55.20 8.44
N LEU A 38 11.48 -55.47 7.93
CA LEU A 38 10.52 -56.53 8.32
C LEU A 38 9.93 -56.31 9.74
N SER A 39 8.66 -56.51 10.11
CA SER A 39 7.47 -57.20 9.57
C SER A 39 6.32 -56.97 10.60
N VAL A 40 5.05 -56.74 10.22
CA VAL A 40 3.92 -57.70 10.22
C VAL A 40 3.06 -57.77 11.52
N GLN A 41 1.76 -57.44 11.34
CA GLN A 41 0.51 -57.98 11.98
C GLN A 41 0.32 -57.81 13.52
N THR A 42 -0.88 -57.81 14.15
CA THR A 42 -2.26 -58.19 13.79
C THR A 42 -3.30 -57.58 14.77
N GLN A 43 -4.49 -57.35 14.22
CA GLN A 43 -5.88 -57.27 14.73
C GLN A 43 -6.27 -57.67 16.19
N THR A 44 -7.35 -57.05 16.71
CA THR A 44 -8.61 -57.65 17.27
C THR A 44 -9.59 -56.53 17.74
N ARG A 45 -10.78 -56.30 17.12
CA ARG A 45 -12.17 -56.75 17.43
C ARG A 45 -12.51 -56.90 18.94
N ALA A 46 -13.67 -56.53 19.52
CA ALA A 46 -14.90 -55.80 19.13
C ALA A 46 -15.90 -55.65 20.33
N ARG A 47 -16.93 -54.81 20.12
CA ARG A 47 -18.29 -54.70 20.76
C ARG A 47 -18.45 -54.05 22.14
N ARG A 48 -19.59 -53.45 22.55
CA ARG A 48 -20.76 -52.73 21.96
C ARG A 48 -21.81 -52.60 23.09
N ALA A 49 -22.33 -51.39 23.39
CA ALA A 49 -23.70 -51.15 23.92
C ALA A 49 -23.99 -49.62 23.97
N THR A 50 -24.70 -49.03 23.00
CA THR A 50 -26.13 -48.62 22.99
C THR A 50 -26.65 -47.83 24.20
N LYS A 51 -26.95 -46.53 23.98
CA LYS A 51 -28.26 -45.89 24.27
C LYS A 51 -28.38 -44.53 23.54
N THR A 52 -29.62 -44.23 23.15
CA THR A 52 -30.14 -43.25 22.19
C THR A 52 -30.41 -41.86 22.79
N SER A 53 -30.22 -40.78 22.02
CA SER A 53 -31.24 -39.72 21.80
C SER A 53 -30.74 -38.57 20.89
N THR A 54 -31.53 -38.34 19.83
CA THR A 54 -31.85 -37.07 19.15
C THR A 54 -30.89 -35.86 19.25
N CYS A 55 -30.25 -35.49 18.14
CA CYS A 55 -30.37 -34.14 17.55
C CYS A 55 -29.76 -34.09 16.14
N ALA A 56 -30.24 -33.14 15.34
CA ALA A 56 -30.21 -33.11 13.88
C ALA A 56 -28.82 -33.02 13.23
N ARG A 57 -28.69 -33.70 12.07
CA ARG A 57 -27.62 -33.51 11.09
C ARG A 57 -27.74 -32.12 10.45
N PRO A 58 -26.66 -31.31 10.36
CA PRO A 58 -26.62 -30.22 9.41
C PRO A 58 -26.52 -30.81 7.99
N VAL A 59 -27.49 -30.39 7.17
CA VAL A 59 -27.66 -30.75 5.77
C VAL A 59 -26.41 -30.41 4.96
N LYS A 60 -25.96 -31.40 4.18
CA LYS A 60 -24.98 -31.24 3.09
C LYS A 60 -25.40 -30.05 2.22
N LYS A 61 -24.67 -28.93 2.28
CA LYS A 61 -24.87 -27.81 1.36
C LYS A 61 -24.69 -28.30 -0.08
N ALA A 62 -25.76 -28.14 -0.85
CA ALA A 62 -25.86 -28.54 -2.23
C ALA A 62 -24.80 -27.82 -3.08
N ARG A 63 -24.12 -28.61 -3.90
CA ARG A 63 -23.23 -28.17 -4.98
C ARG A 63 -24.11 -27.54 -6.05
N ALA A 64 -24.08 -26.21 -6.17
CA ALA A 64 -24.78 -25.51 -7.23
C ALA A 64 -24.01 -25.70 -8.55
N THR A 65 -24.63 -26.47 -9.43
CA THR A 65 -24.37 -26.59 -10.86
C THR A 65 -24.49 -25.24 -11.55
N SER A 66 -23.44 -24.86 -12.27
CA SER A 66 -23.37 -23.73 -13.20
C SER A 66 -24.56 -23.75 -14.18
N THR A 67 -25.48 -22.81 -14.02
CA THR A 67 -26.59 -22.57 -14.95
C THR A 67 -26.37 -21.25 -15.68
N SER A 68 -26.26 -21.35 -17.00
CA SER A 68 -25.86 -20.30 -17.93
C SER A 68 -27.06 -19.48 -18.44
N ASN A 69 -27.75 -18.74 -17.57
CA ASN A 69 -28.80 -17.77 -17.95
C ASN A 69 -29.13 -16.76 -16.82
N ALA A 70 -28.13 -16.29 -16.07
CA ALA A 70 -28.36 -15.32 -15.00
C ALA A 70 -28.58 -13.90 -15.56
N GLN A 71 -29.69 -13.25 -15.17
CA GLN A 71 -29.92 -11.84 -15.50
C GLN A 71 -28.90 -10.95 -14.76
N PRO A 72 -28.51 -9.80 -15.35
CA PRO A 72 -27.60 -8.86 -14.70
C PRO A 72 -28.16 -8.36 -13.36
N THR A 73 -27.30 -8.22 -12.35
CA THR A 73 -27.69 -7.79 -11.01
C THR A 73 -28.11 -6.32 -11.04
N ARG A 74 -29.35 -6.06 -10.61
CA ARG A 74 -29.85 -4.70 -10.36
C ARG A 74 -29.46 -4.23 -8.97
N VAL A 75 -29.04 -2.99 -8.88
CA VAL A 75 -28.52 -2.38 -7.65
C VAL A 75 -29.12 -1.00 -7.42
N PHE A 76 -29.15 -0.59 -6.15
CA PHE A 76 -29.14 0.80 -5.77
C PHE A 76 -27.70 1.18 -5.52
N ALA A 77 -27.18 2.13 -6.29
CA ALA A 77 -25.78 2.56 -6.25
C ALA A 77 -25.68 4.02 -5.84
N LEU A 78 -24.68 4.35 -5.01
CA LEU A 78 -24.48 5.71 -4.54
C LEU A 78 -24.02 6.63 -5.67
N TRP A 79 -24.73 7.74 -5.85
CA TRP A 79 -24.29 8.85 -6.70
C TRP A 79 -23.57 9.90 -5.86
N TRP A 80 -22.32 10.19 -6.22
CA TRP A 80 -21.44 11.00 -5.36
C TRP A 80 -21.86 12.48 -5.27
N LYS A 81 -22.52 13.03 -6.31
CA LYS A 81 -22.81 14.48 -6.36
C LYS A 81 -23.82 14.94 -5.33
N ASP A 82 -24.79 14.09 -5.01
CA ASP A 82 -25.89 14.44 -4.10
C ASP A 82 -26.05 13.45 -2.94
N ASN A 83 -25.19 12.43 -2.84
CA ASN A 83 -25.19 11.44 -1.77
C ASN A 83 -26.55 10.70 -1.64
N HIS A 84 -27.17 10.37 -2.77
CA HIS A 84 -28.35 9.52 -2.85
C HIS A 84 -28.05 8.23 -3.62
N TYR A 85 -28.80 7.18 -3.33
CA TYR A 85 -28.73 5.92 -4.04
C TYR A 85 -29.77 5.87 -5.15
N TYR A 86 -29.31 5.54 -6.36
CA TYR A 86 -30.13 5.46 -7.56
C TYR A 86 -30.17 4.04 -8.13
N PRO A 87 -31.29 3.63 -8.73
CA PRO A 87 -31.44 2.32 -9.33
C PRO A 87 -30.62 2.22 -10.62
N GLY A 88 -29.96 1.08 -10.79
CA GLY A 88 -29.16 0.78 -11.97
C GLY A 88 -28.86 -0.71 -12.12
N VAL A 89 -28.06 -1.02 -13.13
CA VAL A 89 -27.61 -2.37 -13.46
C VAL A 89 -26.09 -2.40 -13.43
N VAL A 90 -25.52 -3.44 -12.81
CA VAL A 90 -24.06 -3.62 -12.84
C VAL A 90 -23.65 -4.06 -14.25
N ARG A 91 -22.93 -3.18 -14.94
CA ARG A 91 -22.47 -3.41 -16.31
C ARG A 91 -21.26 -4.32 -16.34
N SER A 92 -20.22 -3.98 -15.59
CA SER A 92 -18.95 -4.71 -15.53
C SER A 92 -18.28 -4.54 -14.17
N GLN A 93 -17.46 -5.52 -13.79
CA GLN A 93 -16.57 -5.41 -12.65
C GLN A 93 -15.24 -4.85 -13.15
N ILE A 94 -14.84 -3.68 -12.66
CA ILE A 94 -13.59 -3.00 -13.04
C ILE A 94 -12.45 -3.42 -12.11
N GLY A 95 -12.74 -3.63 -10.82
CA GLY A 95 -11.76 -4.03 -9.81
C GLY A 95 -12.34 -4.98 -8.77
N GLN A 96 -11.54 -5.36 -7.77
CA GLN A 96 -11.95 -6.32 -6.74
C GLN A 96 -13.27 -5.91 -6.05
N ASP A 97 -13.41 -4.63 -5.71
CA ASP A 97 -14.61 -4.05 -5.11
C ASP A 97 -15.14 -2.84 -5.89
N LEU A 98 -14.77 -2.69 -7.18
CA LEU A 98 -15.19 -1.54 -8.00
C LEU A 98 -15.99 -2.01 -9.20
N TYR A 99 -17.19 -1.46 -9.35
CA TYR A 99 -18.14 -1.88 -10.36
C TYR A 99 -18.59 -0.68 -11.20
N LYS A 100 -18.69 -0.89 -12.51
CA LYS A 100 -19.36 0.05 -13.40
C LYS A 100 -20.86 -0.18 -13.32
N VAL A 101 -21.61 0.84 -12.92
CA VAL A 101 -23.07 0.80 -12.86
C VAL A 101 -23.62 1.70 -13.95
N ASP A 102 -24.50 1.14 -14.78
CA ASP A 102 -25.34 1.91 -15.69
C ASP A 102 -26.67 2.20 -14.98
N PHE A 103 -26.94 3.46 -14.69
CA PHE A 103 -28.16 3.91 -14.04
C PHE A 103 -29.34 3.90 -15.02
N ASP A 104 -30.56 3.82 -14.47
CA ASP A 104 -31.78 3.79 -15.31
C ASP A 104 -32.03 5.11 -16.07
N ASP A 105 -31.32 6.20 -15.74
CA ASP A 105 -31.38 7.51 -16.41
C ASP A 105 -30.35 7.69 -17.54
N GLU A 106 -29.78 6.57 -18.01
CA GLU A 106 -28.76 6.51 -19.07
C GLU A 106 -27.37 7.07 -18.68
N THR A 107 -27.17 7.41 -17.40
CA THR A 107 -25.84 7.76 -16.89
C THR A 107 -25.07 6.52 -16.41
N SER A 108 -23.75 6.64 -16.30
CA SER A 108 -22.89 5.57 -15.76
C SER A 108 -21.87 6.13 -14.78
N ASP A 109 -21.51 5.35 -13.77
CA ASP A 109 -20.45 5.71 -12.82
C ASP A 109 -19.74 4.46 -12.24
N GLU A 110 -18.59 4.70 -11.63
CA GLU A 110 -17.79 3.68 -10.95
C GLU A 110 -18.09 3.70 -9.45
N VAL A 111 -18.69 2.62 -8.95
CA VAL A 111 -19.22 2.55 -7.60
C VAL A 111 -18.61 1.37 -6.85
N LYS A 112 -18.17 1.61 -5.62
CA LYS A 112 -17.57 0.57 -4.78
C LYS A 112 -18.60 -0.41 -4.23
N LEU A 113 -18.22 -1.63 -3.91
CA LEU A 113 -19.11 -2.67 -3.37
C LEU A 113 -19.86 -2.23 -2.11
N ASP A 114 -19.18 -1.52 -1.21
CA ASP A 114 -19.76 -0.97 0.02
C ASP A 114 -20.83 0.11 -0.24
N GLN A 115 -20.80 0.70 -1.42
CA GLN A 115 -21.74 1.68 -1.96
C GLN A 115 -22.82 1.06 -2.87
N LEU A 116 -22.90 -0.26 -2.95
CA LEU A 116 -23.96 -0.98 -3.66
C LEU A 116 -24.94 -1.64 -2.68
N ARG A 117 -26.22 -1.60 -3.01
CA ARG A 117 -27.26 -2.40 -2.35
C ARG A 117 -28.06 -3.14 -3.39
N LEU A 118 -28.53 -4.35 -3.07
CA LEU A 118 -29.41 -5.09 -3.96
C LEU A 118 -30.68 -4.27 -4.25
N CYS A 119 -31.04 -4.12 -5.53
CA CYS A 119 -32.27 -3.46 -5.93
C CYS A 119 -33.48 -4.36 -5.64
N ASN A 120 -33.88 -4.40 -4.38
CA ASN A 120 -34.99 -5.20 -3.89
C ASN A 120 -35.83 -4.35 -2.92
N PRO A 121 -36.58 -3.34 -3.42
CA PRO A 121 -37.44 -2.51 -2.58
C PRO A 121 -38.50 -3.38 -1.89
N ARG A 122 -38.75 -3.12 -0.60
CA ARG A 122 -39.72 -3.85 0.22
C ARG A 122 -40.77 -2.94 0.82
N VAL A 123 -41.91 -3.52 1.16
CA VAL A 123 -42.96 -2.83 1.92
C VAL A 123 -42.39 -2.35 3.25
N GLY A 124 -42.62 -1.08 3.58
CA GLY A 124 -42.10 -0.39 4.75
C GLY A 124 -40.83 0.43 4.52
N ASP A 125 -40.13 0.24 3.40
CA ASP A 125 -38.95 1.05 3.08
C ASP A 125 -39.31 2.52 2.89
N THR A 126 -38.38 3.38 3.28
CA THR A 126 -38.45 4.81 3.00
C THR A 126 -37.69 5.10 1.72
N ALA A 127 -38.38 5.67 0.74
CA ALA A 127 -37.82 6.12 -0.53
C ALA A 127 -38.16 7.58 -0.75
N PHE A 128 -37.46 8.24 -1.66
CA PHE A 128 -37.77 9.58 -2.12
C PHE A 128 -38.14 9.52 -3.60
N VAL A 129 -39.20 10.23 -3.96
CA VAL A 129 -39.66 10.36 -5.34
C VAL A 129 -39.68 11.86 -5.66
N PRO A 130 -38.93 12.32 -6.68
CA PRO A 130 -38.78 13.75 -7.00
C PRO A 130 -40.10 14.52 -7.06
N LYS A 131 -41.17 13.90 -7.58
CA LYS A 131 -42.50 14.50 -7.71
C LYS A 131 -43.17 14.87 -6.38
N PHE A 132 -42.80 14.23 -5.25
CA PHE A 132 -43.41 14.49 -3.94
C PHE A 132 -42.56 15.39 -3.02
N ASN A 133 -41.29 15.61 -3.38
CA ASN A 133 -40.32 16.41 -2.64
C ASN A 133 -40.20 16.09 -1.12
N ARG A 134 -40.54 14.86 -0.72
CA ARG A 134 -40.49 14.36 0.67
C ARG A 134 -40.28 12.84 0.67
N PRO A 135 -39.75 12.26 1.77
CA PRO A 135 -39.69 10.81 1.94
C PRO A 135 -41.09 10.19 1.98
N VAL A 136 -41.27 9.08 1.27
CA VAL A 136 -42.50 8.29 1.18
C VAL A 136 -42.22 6.85 1.60
N LYS A 137 -43.25 6.15 2.10
CA LYS A 137 -43.15 4.73 2.44
C LYS A 137 -43.70 3.85 1.33
N ILE A 138 -43.00 2.76 1.02
CA ILE A 138 -43.47 1.73 0.09
C ILE A 138 -44.56 0.91 0.79
N THR A 139 -45.76 0.83 0.19
CA THR A 139 -46.92 0.10 0.74
C THR A 139 -47.21 -1.21 0.02
N ALA A 140 -46.86 -1.31 -1.26
CA ALA A 140 -46.99 -2.54 -2.05
C ALA A 140 -45.91 -2.64 -3.13
N ILE A 141 -45.59 -3.87 -3.54
CA ILE A 141 -44.61 -4.17 -4.59
C ILE A 141 -45.37 -4.83 -5.75
N LEU A 142 -45.31 -4.22 -6.93
CA LEU A 142 -45.95 -4.70 -8.15
C LEU A 142 -44.86 -5.28 -9.06
N VAL A 143 -44.43 -6.51 -8.74
CA VAL A 143 -43.25 -7.17 -9.34
C VAL A 143 -43.36 -7.32 -10.86
N ALA A 144 -44.57 -7.58 -11.38
CA ALA A 144 -44.80 -7.76 -12.82
C ALA A 144 -44.47 -6.51 -13.65
N ASP A 145 -44.65 -5.32 -13.09
CA ASP A 145 -44.53 -4.04 -13.78
C ASP A 145 -43.26 -3.25 -13.42
N LYS A 146 -42.40 -3.79 -12.54
CA LYS A 146 -41.29 -3.03 -11.92
C LYS A 146 -41.77 -1.73 -11.26
N LYS A 147 -42.96 -1.76 -10.64
CA LYS A 147 -43.57 -0.64 -9.93
C LYS A 147 -43.67 -0.91 -8.44
N VAL A 148 -43.69 0.16 -7.66
CA VAL A 148 -44.01 0.15 -6.23
C VAL A 148 -45.14 1.13 -5.96
N SER A 149 -46.06 0.76 -5.10
CA SER A 149 -47.06 1.70 -4.58
C SER A 149 -46.44 2.44 -3.40
N VAL A 150 -46.49 3.76 -3.42
CA VAL A 150 -46.00 4.62 -2.34
C VAL A 150 -47.16 5.39 -1.73
N ALA A 151 -47.17 5.50 -0.40
CA ALA A 151 -48.15 6.30 0.33
C ALA A 151 -47.60 7.70 0.61
N ALA A 152 -48.34 8.73 0.18
CA ALA A 152 -48.08 10.12 0.48
C ALA A 152 -49.40 10.82 0.84
N ARG A 153 -49.49 11.38 2.05
CA ARG A 153 -50.64 12.19 2.52
C ARG A 153 -52.02 11.54 2.32
N GLY A 154 -52.15 10.26 2.64
CA GLY A 154 -53.45 9.55 2.60
C GLY A 154 -53.85 9.00 1.22
N PHE A 155 -53.03 9.20 0.19
CA PHE A 155 -53.23 8.60 -1.13
C PHE A 155 -52.07 7.65 -1.47
N SER A 156 -52.39 6.58 -2.21
CA SER A 156 -51.43 5.62 -2.74
C SER A 156 -51.25 5.87 -4.23
N ARG A 157 -50.00 5.88 -4.71
CA ARG A 157 -49.69 6.02 -6.14
C ARG A 157 -48.63 5.01 -6.55
N ASP A 158 -48.79 4.45 -7.73
CA ASP A 158 -47.80 3.56 -8.33
C ASP A 158 -46.70 4.36 -9.02
N VAL A 159 -45.45 4.03 -8.70
CA VAL A 159 -44.25 4.68 -9.20
C VAL A 159 -43.29 3.62 -9.70
N LEU A 160 -42.58 3.89 -10.79
CA LEU A 160 -41.56 2.98 -11.31
C LEU A 160 -40.38 2.91 -10.33
N VAL A 161 -39.78 1.74 -10.19
CA VAL A 161 -38.56 1.58 -9.38
C VAL A 161 -37.44 2.50 -9.87
N SER A 162 -37.37 2.78 -11.17
CA SER A 162 -36.41 3.71 -11.79
C SER A 162 -36.57 5.17 -11.33
N GLU A 163 -37.76 5.56 -10.85
CA GLU A 163 -38.02 6.93 -10.36
C GLU A 163 -37.73 7.08 -8.85
N LEU A 164 -37.33 6.00 -8.17
CA LEU A 164 -36.98 6.03 -6.75
C LEU A 164 -35.55 6.51 -6.57
N LYS A 165 -35.31 7.32 -5.54
CA LYS A 165 -33.99 7.51 -4.97
C LYS A 165 -34.03 7.26 -3.47
N ILE A 166 -32.97 6.68 -2.91
CA ILE A 166 -32.90 6.36 -1.48
C ILE A 166 -31.86 7.25 -0.82
N GLU A 167 -32.23 7.87 0.29
CA GLU A 167 -31.30 8.71 1.05
C GLU A 167 -30.28 7.83 1.80
N SER A 168 -29.01 8.21 1.85
CA SER A 168 -27.95 7.42 2.49
C SER A 168 -28.28 7.02 3.93
N LYS A 169 -28.97 7.90 4.69
CA LYS A 169 -29.42 7.61 6.06
C LYS A 169 -30.37 6.42 6.13
N ALA A 170 -31.29 6.29 5.18
CA ALA A 170 -32.25 5.17 5.11
C ALA A 170 -31.53 3.85 4.77
N ILE A 171 -30.46 3.90 3.97
CA ILE A 171 -29.61 2.75 3.69
C ILE A 171 -28.87 2.29 4.95
N THR A 172 -28.27 3.21 5.70
CA THR A 172 -27.52 2.87 6.93
C THR A 172 -28.44 2.32 8.03
N SER A 173 -29.67 2.83 8.15
CA SER A 173 -30.58 2.44 9.25
C SER A 173 -31.40 1.19 8.99
N GLY A 174 -31.64 0.79 7.73
CA GLY A 174 -32.66 -0.22 7.41
C GLY A 174 -32.32 -1.21 6.30
N TRP A 175 -31.14 -1.13 5.68
CA TRP A 175 -30.80 -1.93 4.49
C TRP A 175 -29.56 -2.81 4.71
N ALA A 176 -29.24 -3.18 5.94
CA ALA A 176 -28.11 -4.05 6.28
C ALA A 176 -28.25 -5.47 5.68
N ASP A 177 -29.47 -5.92 5.42
CA ASP A 177 -29.77 -7.23 4.84
C ASP A 177 -29.76 -7.24 3.30
N ARG A 178 -29.41 -6.12 2.66
CA ARG A 178 -29.33 -5.95 1.21
C ARG A 178 -27.91 -5.62 0.74
N ILE A 179 -26.94 -5.88 1.59
CA ILE A 179 -25.52 -5.82 1.24
C ILE A 179 -25.25 -6.92 0.21
N LEU A 180 -24.56 -6.55 -0.86
CA LEU A 180 -24.15 -7.49 -1.90
C LEU A 180 -22.78 -8.06 -1.54
N ALA A 181 -22.64 -9.37 -1.68
CA ALA A 181 -21.33 -10.00 -1.72
C ALA A 181 -20.83 -9.99 -3.17
N ALA A 182 -19.52 -9.86 -3.38
CA ALA A 182 -18.92 -9.76 -4.72
C ALA A 182 -19.32 -10.95 -5.62
N GLU A 183 -19.40 -12.15 -5.04
CA GLU A 183 -19.79 -13.39 -5.71
C GLU A 183 -21.27 -13.46 -6.13
N ALA A 184 -22.12 -12.60 -5.55
CA ALA A 184 -23.56 -12.55 -5.86
C ALA A 184 -23.87 -11.56 -7.00
N ILE A 185 -22.88 -10.80 -7.47
CA ILE A 185 -23.06 -9.80 -8.53
C ILE A 185 -22.82 -10.45 -9.90
N VAL A 186 -23.85 -10.43 -10.74
CA VAL A 186 -23.83 -10.86 -12.13
C VAL A 186 -23.73 -9.60 -12.99
N CYS A 187 -22.61 -9.43 -13.70
CA CYS A 187 -22.41 -8.30 -14.60
C CYS A 187 -23.01 -8.57 -15.99
N ILE A 188 -23.43 -7.51 -16.71
CA ILE A 188 -23.85 -7.60 -18.14
C ILE A 188 -22.70 -8.13 -18.99
N GLU A 189 -21.54 -7.52 -18.85
CA GLU A 189 -20.31 -7.92 -19.48
C GLU A 189 -19.61 -8.90 -18.53
N LYS A 190 -19.48 -10.17 -18.94
CA LYS A 190 -18.73 -11.14 -18.15
C LYS A 190 -17.30 -10.63 -18.02
N PRO A 191 -16.74 -10.55 -16.80
CA PRO A 191 -15.32 -10.25 -16.67
C PRO A 191 -14.54 -11.31 -17.48
N PRO A 192 -13.43 -10.94 -18.14
CA PRO A 192 -12.49 -11.95 -18.61
C PRO A 192 -12.18 -12.84 -17.40
N ARG A 193 -12.45 -14.14 -17.50
CA ARG A 193 -12.43 -15.04 -16.33
C ARG A 193 -11.08 -14.92 -15.60
N LEU A 194 -11.08 -14.18 -14.50
CA LEU A 194 -9.96 -14.12 -13.58
C LEU A 194 -9.90 -15.48 -12.88
N LEU A 195 -8.93 -16.30 -13.27
CA LEU A 195 -8.52 -17.47 -12.52
C LEU A 195 -7.92 -16.99 -11.20
N ILE A 196 -8.74 -16.94 -10.14
CA ILE A 196 -8.21 -16.81 -8.79
C ILE A 196 -7.84 -18.22 -8.30
N SER A 197 -6.62 -18.31 -7.76
CA SER A 197 -5.85 -19.48 -7.31
C SER A 197 -5.08 -20.24 -8.41
N PRO A 198 -3.82 -19.87 -8.70
CA PRO A 198 -2.88 -20.84 -9.22
C PRO A 198 -2.33 -21.66 -8.03
N THR A 199 -2.90 -22.83 -7.82
CA THR A 199 -2.06 -23.95 -7.41
C THR A 199 -1.07 -24.19 -8.57
N LEU A 200 0.22 -24.19 -8.24
CA LEU A 200 1.43 -24.18 -9.10
C LEU A 200 1.57 -25.35 -10.10
N SER A 201 0.53 -25.77 -10.83
CA SER A 201 0.61 -27.04 -11.57
C SER A 201 -0.15 -27.11 -12.89
N ARG A 202 -0.27 -26.03 -13.66
CA ARG A 202 -0.80 -26.13 -15.04
C ARG A 202 -0.39 -25.02 -16.02
N MET A 203 0.85 -24.52 -15.92
CA MET A 203 1.42 -23.59 -16.91
C MET A 203 2.29 -24.35 -17.92
N SER A 204 1.68 -24.97 -18.92
CA SER A 204 2.41 -25.50 -20.08
C SER A 204 1.50 -25.74 -21.27
N VAL A 205 0.79 -24.72 -21.77
CA VAL A 205 0.28 -24.67 -23.17
C VAL A 205 -0.24 -23.26 -23.47
N LEU A 206 0.64 -22.29 -23.70
CA LEU A 206 0.34 -21.10 -24.50
C LEU A 206 1.68 -20.57 -25.06
N SER A 207 2.20 -21.30 -26.04
CA SER A 207 3.29 -20.85 -26.90
C SER A 207 2.76 -20.85 -28.32
N SER A 208 2.15 -19.73 -28.76
CA SER A 208 2.02 -19.34 -30.19
C SER A 208 1.01 -18.18 -30.39
N VAL A 209 1.28 -17.00 -29.84
CA VAL A 209 0.83 -15.75 -30.46
C VAL A 209 1.99 -14.77 -30.33
N SER A 210 2.48 -14.28 -31.48
CA SER A 210 3.65 -13.41 -31.62
C SER A 210 3.68 -12.31 -30.55
N SER A 211 4.60 -12.45 -29.58
CA SER A 211 4.73 -11.57 -28.44
C SER A 211 5.35 -10.23 -28.87
N ARG A 212 4.53 -9.23 -29.16
CA ARG A 212 4.98 -7.86 -28.96
C ARG A 212 5.20 -7.71 -27.45
N LYS A 213 6.45 -7.53 -27.02
CA LYS A 213 6.75 -7.20 -25.63
C LYS A 213 5.94 -5.94 -25.29
N SER A 214 5.03 -6.05 -24.32
CA SER A 214 4.35 -4.88 -23.73
C SER A 214 5.43 -3.89 -23.30
N SER A 215 5.33 -2.65 -23.76
CA SER A 215 6.26 -1.57 -23.42
C SER A 215 5.62 -0.59 -22.44
N ALA A 216 4.61 -1.03 -21.68
CA ALA A 216 3.83 -0.18 -20.79
C ALA A 216 4.69 0.53 -19.73
N LEU A 217 5.80 -0.10 -19.33
CA LEU A 217 6.75 0.43 -18.34
C LEU A 217 8.08 0.88 -18.97
N ALA A 218 8.12 1.00 -20.30
CA ALA A 218 9.34 1.39 -21.00
C ALA A 218 9.86 2.73 -20.49
N LYS A 219 11.19 2.82 -20.33
CA LYS A 219 11.90 3.99 -19.81
C LYS A 219 11.55 4.37 -18.36
N LEU A 220 10.94 3.48 -17.58
CA LEU A 220 10.73 3.71 -16.15
C LEU A 220 11.68 2.85 -15.32
N GLY A 221 12.22 3.46 -14.26
CA GLY A 221 12.98 2.78 -13.22
C GLY A 221 12.13 2.48 -11.99
N PHE A 222 12.35 1.34 -11.35
CA PHE A 222 11.63 0.90 -10.16
C PHE A 222 12.58 0.45 -9.07
N CYS A 223 12.55 1.14 -7.94
CA CYS A 223 13.14 0.68 -6.69
C CYS A 223 12.05 -0.04 -5.88
N ILE A 224 12.38 -1.16 -5.22
CA ILE A 224 11.39 -1.95 -4.47
C ILE A 224 11.83 -2.05 -3.01
N THR A 225 10.90 -1.75 -2.10
CA THR A 225 10.99 -2.04 -0.67
C THR A 225 9.75 -2.83 -0.27
N TYR A 226 9.91 -4.08 0.13
CA TYR A 226 8.79 -4.99 0.41
C TYR A 226 9.13 -5.82 1.63
N ALA A 227 8.24 -5.85 2.62
CA ALA A 227 8.45 -6.56 3.88
C ALA A 227 7.91 -8.00 3.84
N GLY A 228 7.12 -8.35 2.82
CA GLY A 228 6.58 -9.70 2.66
C GLY A 228 7.58 -10.70 2.04
N ALA A 229 7.06 -11.87 1.66
CA ALA A 229 7.88 -12.97 1.15
C ALA A 229 8.67 -12.62 -0.13
N ASP A 230 9.94 -13.04 -0.17
CA ASP A 230 10.86 -12.80 -1.29
C ASP A 230 10.33 -13.32 -2.64
N ALA A 231 9.59 -14.43 -2.63
CA ALA A 231 8.99 -14.98 -3.85
C ALA A 231 8.07 -13.97 -4.58
N VAL A 232 7.31 -13.17 -3.83
CA VAL A 232 6.42 -12.13 -4.39
C VAL A 232 7.25 -11.01 -5.00
N LYS A 233 8.32 -10.61 -4.32
CA LYS A 233 9.26 -9.58 -4.80
C LYS A 233 9.98 -10.03 -6.08
N GLU A 234 10.44 -11.27 -6.15
CA GLU A 234 11.06 -11.85 -7.35
C GLU A 234 10.09 -11.91 -8.54
N GLU A 235 8.83 -12.24 -8.27
CA GLU A 235 7.78 -12.23 -9.28
C GLU A 235 7.50 -10.82 -9.80
N LEU A 236 7.38 -9.84 -8.90
CA LEU A 236 7.23 -8.43 -9.25
C LEU A 236 8.40 -7.92 -10.10
N ILE A 237 9.64 -8.25 -9.73
CA ILE A 237 10.86 -7.92 -10.48
C ILE A 237 10.80 -8.49 -11.90
N ARG A 238 10.44 -9.78 -12.03
CA ARG A 238 10.32 -10.44 -13.33
C ARG A 238 9.27 -9.74 -14.18
N TRP A 239 8.16 -9.37 -13.57
CA TRP A 239 7.04 -8.76 -14.27
C TRP A 239 7.35 -7.34 -14.78
N ILE A 240 8.01 -6.52 -13.97
CA ILE A 240 8.50 -5.20 -14.39
C ILE A 240 9.44 -5.32 -15.60
N LYS A 241 10.43 -6.22 -15.53
CA LYS A 241 11.40 -6.45 -16.61
C LYS A 241 10.72 -6.91 -17.90
N ASN A 242 9.74 -7.81 -17.80
CA ASN A 242 9.00 -8.33 -18.96
C ASN A 242 8.17 -7.24 -19.68
N ASN A 243 7.83 -6.15 -18.99
CA ASN A 243 7.06 -5.03 -19.54
C ASN A 243 7.92 -3.78 -19.85
N GLY A 244 9.25 -3.95 -19.90
CA GLY A 244 10.20 -2.92 -20.34
C GLY A 244 10.70 -1.98 -19.23
N GLY A 245 10.34 -2.21 -17.96
CA GLY A 245 10.84 -1.44 -16.83
C GLY A 245 12.24 -1.87 -16.40
N VAL A 246 12.97 -0.94 -15.78
CA VAL A 246 14.31 -1.13 -15.22
C VAL A 246 14.22 -1.28 -13.71
N ILE A 247 14.93 -2.25 -13.13
CA ILE A 247 15.01 -2.40 -11.68
C ILE A 247 16.22 -1.61 -11.17
N ILE A 248 15.98 -0.84 -10.11
CA ILE A 248 16.97 -0.05 -9.39
C ILE A 248 17.22 -0.76 -8.06
N GLU A 249 18.43 -1.27 -7.88
CA GLU A 249 18.81 -2.00 -6.67
C GLU A 249 19.17 -1.02 -5.57
N ASP A 250 19.89 0.05 -5.90
CA ASP A 250 20.32 1.10 -5.00
C ASP A 250 20.04 2.49 -5.60
N TRP A 251 19.80 3.48 -4.74
CA TRP A 251 19.68 4.88 -5.17
C TRP A 251 20.98 5.42 -5.80
N GLU A 252 22.13 4.80 -5.54
CA GLU A 252 23.38 5.09 -6.27
C GLU A 252 23.26 4.91 -7.80
N ASP A 253 22.37 4.03 -8.27
CA ASP A 253 22.12 3.82 -9.70
C ASP A 253 21.39 5.03 -10.34
N VAL A 254 20.73 5.85 -9.51
CA VAL A 254 19.98 7.04 -9.93
C VAL A 254 20.79 8.30 -9.68
N VAL A 255 21.43 8.40 -8.52
CA VAL A 255 22.23 9.54 -8.08
C VAL A 255 23.42 9.04 -7.27
N SER A 256 24.62 9.27 -7.79
CA SER A 256 25.86 8.93 -7.09
C SER A 256 26.10 9.93 -5.97
N MET A 257 26.10 9.43 -4.74
CA MET A 257 26.42 10.16 -3.50
C MET A 257 27.74 9.64 -2.92
N LYS A 258 28.78 9.63 -3.75
CA LYS A 258 30.12 9.18 -3.37
C LYS A 258 30.87 10.30 -2.69
N GLY A 259 30.82 10.32 -1.37
CA GLY A 259 31.60 11.25 -0.55
C GLY A 259 33.09 10.92 -0.53
N LYS A 260 33.86 11.83 0.05
CA LYS A 260 35.28 11.65 0.36
C LYS A 260 35.40 10.93 1.70
N GLN A 261 36.19 9.86 1.73
CA GLN A 261 36.35 9.02 2.90
C GLN A 261 37.78 9.08 3.42
N THR A 262 37.94 9.17 4.73
CA THR A 262 39.19 8.96 5.46
C THR A 262 39.01 7.82 6.47
N ASN A 263 40.04 7.51 7.27
CA ASN A 263 39.97 6.47 8.29
C ASN A 263 38.95 6.77 9.40
N THR A 264 38.63 8.04 9.66
CA THR A 264 37.82 8.46 10.81
C THR A 264 36.58 9.26 10.45
N ARG A 265 36.45 9.70 9.19
CA ARG A 265 35.34 10.52 8.72
C ARG A 265 34.96 10.22 7.28
N TRP A 266 33.71 10.54 6.96
CA TRP A 266 33.19 10.60 5.60
C TRP A 266 32.53 11.95 5.39
N THR A 267 32.75 12.60 4.26
CA THR A 267 32.21 13.93 3.96
C THR A 267 31.63 13.95 2.56
N LEU A 268 30.47 14.58 2.39
CA LEU A 268 29.84 14.77 1.09
C LEU A 268 29.19 16.14 1.00
N GLU A 269 29.44 16.83 -0.11
CA GLU A 269 28.82 18.12 -0.42
C GLU A 269 27.74 17.93 -1.49
N GLN A 270 26.74 18.81 -1.52
CA GLN A 270 25.62 18.71 -2.47
C GLN A 270 26.11 18.73 -3.93
N LYS A 271 27.16 19.51 -4.21
CA LYS A 271 27.78 19.61 -5.55
C LYS A 271 28.45 18.33 -6.04
N ASP A 272 28.81 17.44 -5.12
CA ASP A 272 29.44 16.15 -5.44
C ASP A 272 28.40 15.08 -5.82
N ALA A 273 27.11 15.34 -5.57
CA ALA A 273 26.02 14.44 -5.96
C ALA A 273 25.75 14.55 -7.47
N THR A 274 25.98 13.44 -8.18
CA THR A 274 25.87 13.42 -9.65
C THR A 274 24.75 12.48 -10.09
N PRO A 275 23.84 12.91 -10.98
CA PRO A 275 22.83 12.01 -11.50
C PRO A 275 23.44 10.93 -12.41
N MET A 276 23.05 9.67 -12.20
CA MET A 276 23.63 8.48 -12.84
C MET A 276 22.71 7.78 -13.83
N PHE A 277 21.43 8.16 -13.86
CA PHE A 277 20.41 7.50 -14.67
C PHE A 277 20.68 7.62 -16.18
N ARG A 278 20.44 6.53 -16.93
CA ARG A 278 20.52 6.51 -18.40
C ARG A 278 19.32 5.78 -18.99
N GLY A 279 18.70 6.38 -20.00
CA GLY A 279 17.62 5.74 -20.76
C GLY A 279 16.30 5.58 -20.00
N ILE A 280 16.13 6.27 -18.88
CA ILE A 280 14.88 6.32 -18.11
C ILE A 280 14.38 7.76 -17.98
N ASP A 281 13.07 7.93 -18.06
CA ASP A 281 12.35 9.21 -18.00
C ASP A 281 11.79 9.48 -16.60
N GLY A 282 11.61 8.44 -15.79
CA GLY A 282 11.12 8.54 -14.41
C GLY A 282 11.51 7.34 -13.56
N VAL A 283 11.56 7.56 -12.25
CA VAL A 283 11.80 6.51 -11.25
C VAL A 283 10.65 6.49 -10.25
N PHE A 284 10.23 5.31 -9.82
CA PHE A 284 9.24 5.13 -8.76
C PHE A 284 9.79 4.18 -7.69
N LEU A 285 9.39 4.40 -6.43
CA LEU A 285 9.56 3.40 -5.39
C LEU A 285 8.26 2.61 -5.25
N LEU A 286 8.33 1.28 -5.22
CA LEU A 286 7.21 0.40 -4.94
C LEU A 286 7.30 -0.16 -3.52
N ALA A 287 6.20 -0.11 -2.79
CA ALA A 287 6.06 -0.68 -1.46
C ALA A 287 4.65 -1.22 -1.17
N ASP A 288 4.55 -2.08 -0.16
CA ASP A 288 3.28 -2.58 0.40
C ASP A 288 2.59 -1.55 1.32
N GLY A 289 3.37 -0.64 1.91
CA GLY A 289 2.87 0.45 2.73
C GLY A 289 3.90 1.56 2.93
N ALA A 290 3.49 2.61 3.63
CA ALA A 290 4.45 3.61 4.11
C ALA A 290 5.38 2.98 5.14
N SER A 291 6.68 3.21 4.99
CA SER A 291 7.71 2.61 5.84
C SER A 291 8.82 3.62 6.13
N GLN A 292 9.70 3.28 7.07
CA GLN A 292 10.88 4.08 7.40
C GLN A 292 12.17 3.41 6.94
N THR A 293 12.09 2.55 5.91
CA THR A 293 13.29 1.93 5.34
C THR A 293 14.17 2.99 4.67
N PRO A 294 15.50 2.80 4.61
CA PRO A 294 16.38 3.73 3.92
C PRO A 294 15.95 4.03 2.48
N LYS A 295 15.48 3.01 1.74
CA LYS A 295 14.98 3.19 0.38
C LYS A 295 13.76 4.11 0.32
N PHE A 296 12.83 3.96 1.26
CA PHE A 296 11.63 4.78 1.35
C PHE A 296 11.96 6.23 1.72
N LEU A 297 12.79 6.42 2.74
CA LEU A 297 13.17 7.75 3.21
C LEU A 297 13.99 8.51 2.14
N THR A 298 14.93 7.86 1.46
CA THR A 298 15.67 8.50 0.36
C THR A 298 14.74 8.90 -0.78
N ALA A 299 13.75 8.07 -1.14
CA ALA A 299 12.77 8.42 -2.17
C ALA A 299 12.00 9.69 -1.81
N LEU A 300 11.48 9.77 -0.58
CA LEU A 300 10.80 10.97 -0.08
C LEU A 300 11.70 12.20 -0.12
N ALA A 301 12.95 12.07 0.33
CA ALA A 301 13.90 13.18 0.36
C ALA A 301 14.24 13.70 -1.05
N LEU A 302 14.30 12.81 -2.03
CA LEU A 302 14.47 13.15 -3.44
C LEU A 302 13.17 13.61 -4.13
N GLY A 303 12.02 13.51 -3.46
CA GLY A 303 10.70 13.83 -4.03
C GLY A 303 10.25 12.83 -5.11
N ILE A 304 10.72 11.58 -5.01
CA ILE A 304 10.36 10.47 -5.88
C ILE A 304 9.05 9.86 -5.37
N PRO A 305 8.03 9.64 -6.22
CA PRO A 305 6.77 9.06 -5.78
C PRO A 305 6.94 7.62 -5.27
N CYS A 306 6.47 7.37 -4.05
CA CYS A 306 6.34 6.05 -3.46
C CYS A 306 4.93 5.50 -3.70
N LEU A 307 4.82 4.38 -4.40
CA LEU A 307 3.56 3.81 -4.87
C LEU A 307 3.30 2.43 -4.25
N LYS A 308 2.03 2.05 -4.19
CA LYS A 308 1.61 0.67 -3.94
C LYS A 308 2.12 -0.26 -5.05
N ILE A 309 2.49 -1.48 -4.69
CA ILE A 309 2.90 -2.52 -5.66
C ILE A 309 1.84 -2.82 -6.73
N ASP A 310 0.54 -2.63 -6.40
CA ASP A 310 -0.60 -2.80 -7.30
C ASP A 310 -0.53 -1.91 -8.55
N PHE A 311 0.25 -0.84 -8.50
CA PHE A 311 0.50 0.04 -9.64
C PHE A 311 0.99 -0.72 -10.88
N ILE A 312 1.89 -1.69 -10.69
CA ILE A 312 2.41 -2.48 -11.82
C ILE A 312 1.28 -3.28 -12.45
N GLY A 313 0.39 -3.82 -11.59
CA GLY A 313 -0.93 -4.39 -11.89
C GLY A 313 -1.63 -3.65 -13.01
N HIS A 314 -2.04 -2.46 -12.61
CA HIS A 314 -2.82 -1.52 -13.37
C HIS A 314 -2.09 -1.01 -14.61
N ALA A 315 -0.80 -0.64 -14.49
CA ALA A 315 -0.07 -0.03 -15.59
C ALA A 315 0.11 -0.98 -16.78
N VAL A 316 0.31 -2.27 -16.51
CA VAL A 316 0.41 -3.30 -17.55
C VAL A 316 -0.94 -3.59 -18.19
N GLU A 317 -2.00 -3.69 -17.39
CA GLU A 317 -3.36 -3.95 -17.87
C GLU A 317 -3.88 -2.80 -18.75
N MET A 318 -3.73 -1.56 -18.29
CA MET A 318 -4.16 -0.37 -19.01
C MET A 318 -3.23 0.01 -20.16
N GLY A 319 -2.04 -0.61 -20.24
CA GLY A 319 -1.02 -0.27 -21.23
C GLY A 319 -0.43 1.13 -21.05
N THR A 320 -0.64 1.76 -19.89
CA THR A 320 -0.18 3.13 -19.59
C THR A 320 0.21 3.26 -18.12
N TRP A 321 1.30 3.96 -17.85
CA TRP A 321 1.80 4.24 -16.50
C TRP A 321 1.28 5.57 -15.91
N ARG A 322 0.55 6.37 -16.70
CA ARG A 322 0.19 7.77 -16.37
C ARG A 322 -0.73 7.94 -15.16
N ASP A 323 -1.41 6.87 -14.76
CA ASP A 323 -2.39 6.88 -13.66
C ASP A 323 -1.78 6.52 -12.30
N TRP A 324 -0.46 6.61 -12.16
CA TRP A 324 0.27 6.26 -10.94
C TRP A 324 -0.22 6.99 -9.67
N ARG A 325 -0.84 8.17 -9.80
CA ARG A 325 -1.23 9.02 -8.67
C ARG A 325 -2.24 8.36 -7.72
N MET A 326 -3.13 7.50 -8.23
CA MET A 326 -4.09 6.77 -7.39
C MET A 326 -3.43 5.70 -6.51
N PHE A 327 -2.17 5.35 -6.81
CA PHE A 327 -1.38 4.38 -6.07
C PHE A 327 -0.40 5.02 -5.08
N LEU A 328 -0.40 6.36 -4.95
CA LEU A 328 0.46 7.07 -4.00
C LEU A 328 0.22 6.58 -2.57
N LEU A 329 1.32 6.22 -1.91
CA LEU A 329 1.33 5.92 -0.48
C LEU A 329 1.34 7.22 0.36
N PRO A 330 0.97 7.16 1.64
CA PRO A 330 1.31 8.26 2.55
C PRO A 330 2.83 8.39 2.68
N SER A 331 3.33 9.60 3.01
CA SER A 331 4.76 9.78 3.31
C SER A 331 5.13 9.11 4.64
N GLY A 332 4.17 8.97 5.55
CA GLY A 332 4.35 8.30 6.83
C GLY A 332 3.39 8.83 7.88
N ALA A 333 3.52 8.35 9.13
CA ALA A 333 2.87 8.93 10.28
C ALA A 333 3.82 9.91 10.96
N SER A 334 3.37 11.15 11.17
CA SER A 334 4.15 12.17 11.87
C SER A 334 3.83 12.15 13.36
N LYS A 335 4.88 12.11 14.20
CA LYS A 335 4.76 12.12 15.65
C LYS A 335 4.40 13.53 16.14
N SER A 336 5.07 14.58 15.65
CA SER A 336 4.81 15.97 16.05
C SER A 336 3.40 16.46 15.67
N ARG A 337 2.84 15.98 14.56
CA ARG A 337 1.49 16.37 14.10
C ARG A 337 0.38 15.38 14.46
N ASN A 338 0.74 14.22 15.02
CA ASN A 338 -0.20 13.15 15.39
C ASN A 338 -1.18 12.76 14.26
N CYS A 339 -0.69 12.69 13.02
CA CYS A 339 -1.50 12.35 11.85
C CYS A 339 -0.68 11.67 10.75
N LYS A 340 -1.37 11.01 9.80
CA LYS A 340 -0.75 10.48 8.59
C LYS A 340 -0.58 11.59 7.57
N MET A 341 0.62 11.72 7.03
CA MET A 341 1.00 12.75 6.08
C MET A 341 0.91 12.21 4.64
N THR A 342 0.52 13.06 3.71
CA THR A 342 0.58 12.76 2.27
C THR A 342 1.97 13.07 1.73
N GLN A 343 2.37 12.37 0.66
CA GLN A 343 3.53 12.78 -0.12
C GLN A 343 3.24 14.10 -0.85
N PHE A 344 4.29 14.92 -1.03
CA PHE A 344 4.29 16.09 -1.90
C PHE A 344 5.19 15.75 -3.09
N VAL A 345 4.59 15.59 -4.28
CA VAL A 345 5.27 15.11 -5.48
C VAL A 345 4.85 15.94 -6.69
N ASN A 346 5.74 16.03 -7.69
CA ASN A 346 5.40 16.65 -8.95
C ASN A 346 4.33 15.81 -9.67
N ALA A 347 3.19 16.41 -9.99
CA ALA A 347 2.10 15.72 -10.67
C ALA A 347 2.54 15.18 -12.04
N ASP A 348 3.49 15.83 -12.73
CA ASP A 348 3.97 15.43 -14.05
C ASP A 348 5.20 14.53 -14.01
N TRP A 349 5.51 13.96 -12.84
CA TRP A 349 6.66 13.08 -12.64
C TRP A 349 6.74 11.96 -13.70
N GLY A 350 7.96 11.69 -14.17
CA GLY A 350 8.24 10.74 -15.25
C GLY A 350 7.84 11.19 -16.66
N GLY A 351 7.17 12.34 -16.80
CA GLY A 351 6.79 12.87 -18.12
C GLY A 351 7.93 13.55 -18.88
N GLN A 352 9.01 13.90 -18.17
CA GLN A 352 10.18 14.62 -18.68
C GLN A 352 11.44 14.11 -17.98
N THR A 353 12.53 13.97 -18.73
CA THR A 353 13.84 13.50 -18.20
C THR A 353 14.50 14.50 -17.25
N ASP A 354 14.13 15.78 -17.34
CA ASP A 354 14.70 16.86 -16.51
C ASP A 354 14.41 16.70 -15.02
N HIS A 355 13.32 15.99 -14.67
CA HIS A 355 13.00 15.65 -13.28
C HIS A 355 14.11 14.84 -12.61
N LEU A 356 14.75 13.93 -13.37
CA LEU A 356 15.86 13.12 -12.85
C LEU A 356 17.18 13.91 -12.91
N LYS A 357 17.40 14.76 -13.92
CA LYS A 357 18.65 15.55 -14.04
C LYS A 357 18.85 16.46 -12.84
N ASN A 358 17.76 17.04 -12.33
CA ASN A 358 17.77 17.96 -11.20
C ASN A 358 17.21 17.32 -9.92
N ILE A 359 17.34 16.00 -9.75
CA ILE A 359 16.69 15.27 -8.65
C ILE A 359 17.10 15.77 -7.25
N MET A 360 18.35 16.20 -7.09
CA MET A 360 18.85 16.80 -5.85
C MET A 360 18.22 18.16 -5.54
N ASN A 361 17.72 18.86 -6.56
CA ASN A 361 17.05 20.16 -6.48
C ASN A 361 15.58 20.09 -6.90
N ASN A 362 14.95 18.91 -6.74
CA ASN A 362 13.54 18.71 -7.07
C ASN A 362 12.66 19.69 -6.26
N PRO A 363 11.88 20.57 -6.93
CA PRO A 363 11.08 21.60 -6.24
C PRO A 363 9.89 21.01 -5.46
N ALA A 364 9.45 19.80 -5.78
CA ALA A 364 8.39 19.12 -5.03
C ALA A 364 8.90 18.47 -3.73
N ALA A 365 10.22 18.33 -3.53
CA ALA A 365 10.76 17.91 -2.26
C ALA A 365 10.92 19.12 -1.34
N HIS A 366 10.48 19.01 -0.07
CA HIS A 366 10.50 20.14 0.87
C HIS A 366 11.92 20.67 1.19
N LYS A 367 12.96 19.87 0.95
CA LYS A 367 14.37 20.21 1.21
C LYS A 367 14.58 20.93 2.55
N VAL A 368 14.07 20.35 3.63
CA VAL A 368 14.01 20.99 4.96
C VAL A 368 15.37 21.39 5.52
N PHE A 369 16.47 20.83 5.02
CA PHE A 369 17.84 21.17 5.40
C PHE A 369 18.59 22.02 4.37
N ARG A 370 17.87 22.75 3.50
CA ARG A 370 18.50 23.66 2.54
C ARG A 370 19.49 24.60 3.24
N ASP A 371 20.68 24.71 2.64
CA ASP A 371 21.79 25.57 3.10
C ASP A 371 22.33 25.21 4.50
N LYS A 372 22.14 23.96 4.95
CA LYS A 372 22.60 23.47 6.26
C LYS A 372 23.82 22.57 6.16
N ASN A 373 24.74 22.75 7.10
CA ASN A 373 25.88 21.88 7.33
C ASN A 373 25.58 20.93 8.49
N ILE A 374 25.56 19.63 8.23
CA ILE A 374 25.10 18.63 9.20
C ILE A 374 26.22 17.66 9.56
N LEU A 375 26.42 17.46 10.87
CA LEU A 375 27.29 16.42 11.41
C LEU A 375 26.44 15.22 11.83
N CYS A 376 26.70 14.06 11.25
CA CYS A 376 26.12 12.78 11.64
C CYS A 376 27.11 12.03 12.53
N ILE A 377 26.68 11.71 13.75
CA ILE A 377 27.44 10.87 14.68
C ILE A 377 26.74 9.52 14.76
N ASP A 378 27.41 8.48 14.26
CA ASP A 378 26.89 7.13 14.22
C ASP A 378 28.04 6.14 14.43
N SER A 379 27.86 5.23 15.39
CA SER A 379 28.84 4.24 15.79
C SER A 379 29.09 3.20 14.69
N GLU A 380 28.06 2.91 13.89
CA GLU A 380 28.07 1.97 12.77
C GLU A 380 28.60 2.59 11.48
N VAL A 381 28.58 3.93 11.38
CA VAL A 381 29.23 4.62 10.28
C VAL A 381 30.72 4.30 10.40
N LEU A 382 31.24 3.59 9.39
CA LEU A 382 32.64 3.19 9.21
C LEU A 382 33.06 1.81 9.78
N GLU A 383 32.16 0.85 10.03
CA GLU A 383 32.51 -0.51 10.49
C GLU A 383 33.57 -1.23 9.63
N TYR A 384 34.54 -1.87 10.30
CA TYR A 384 35.57 -2.68 9.65
C TYR A 384 35.17 -4.15 9.69
N ALA A 385 34.66 -4.68 8.58
CA ALA A 385 34.37 -6.10 8.43
C ALA A 385 35.40 -6.77 7.51
N LYS A 386 36.22 -7.69 8.05
CA LYS A 386 37.14 -8.56 7.27
C LYS A 386 38.07 -7.79 6.30
N GLY A 387 38.69 -6.70 6.77
CA GLY A 387 39.66 -5.94 5.97
C GLY A 387 39.05 -5.06 4.86
N LYS A 388 37.72 -4.99 4.76
CA LYS A 388 36.99 -3.99 3.98
C LYS A 388 36.10 -3.17 4.91
N MET A 389 36.17 -1.86 4.77
CA MET A 389 35.35 -0.93 5.52
C MET A 389 33.94 -0.96 4.92
N ASN A 390 32.95 -1.40 5.70
CA ASN A 390 31.55 -1.43 5.31
C ASN A 390 30.91 -0.19 5.91
N VAL A 391 30.67 0.84 5.10
CA VAL A 391 30.16 2.12 5.60
C VAL A 391 28.66 2.18 5.37
N THR A 392 27.88 2.11 6.45
CA THR A 392 26.43 2.33 6.40
C THR A 392 26.15 3.83 6.19
N LEU A 393 26.08 4.27 4.94
CA LEU A 393 25.93 5.70 4.59
C LEU A 393 24.46 6.13 4.38
N ALA A 394 23.50 5.33 4.82
CA ALA A 394 22.07 5.61 4.63
C ALA A 394 21.65 6.96 5.21
N ILE A 395 21.92 7.21 6.50
CA ILE A 395 21.53 8.45 7.19
C ILE A 395 22.20 9.68 6.53
N PRO A 396 23.54 9.72 6.35
CA PRO A 396 24.19 10.86 5.71
C PRO A 396 23.66 11.17 4.30
N ARG A 397 23.37 10.14 3.50
CA ARG A 397 22.81 10.30 2.15
C ARG A 397 21.38 10.83 2.17
N ILE A 398 20.55 10.37 3.10
CA ILE A 398 19.20 10.91 3.28
C ILE A 398 19.27 12.38 3.69
N LEU A 399 20.16 12.74 4.61
CA LEU A 399 20.36 14.14 5.02
C LEU A 399 20.75 15.04 3.84
N LEU A 400 21.65 14.57 2.97
CA LEU A 400 22.02 15.29 1.75
C LEU A 400 20.82 15.39 0.78
N ALA A 401 20.08 14.29 0.59
CA ALA A 401 18.88 14.28 -0.23
C ALA A 401 17.80 15.24 0.31
N MET A 402 17.73 15.44 1.64
CA MET A 402 16.88 16.42 2.32
C MET A 402 17.34 17.87 2.12
N GLY A 403 18.38 18.10 1.32
CA GLY A 403 18.82 19.43 0.88
C GLY A 403 19.98 20.02 1.65
N ALA A 404 20.61 19.27 2.56
CA ALA A 404 21.82 19.73 3.24
C ALA A 404 22.92 20.10 2.22
N ASP A 405 23.62 21.21 2.46
CA ASP A 405 24.71 21.69 1.60
C ASP A 405 25.96 20.80 1.79
N SER A 406 26.22 20.43 3.04
CA SER A 406 27.24 19.44 3.36
C SER A 406 26.79 18.51 4.48
N VAL A 407 27.22 17.25 4.39
CA VAL A 407 27.04 16.25 5.43
C VAL A 407 28.37 15.60 5.74
N GLU A 408 28.75 15.63 7.00
CA GLU A 408 29.91 14.92 7.53
C GLU A 408 29.43 13.81 8.45
N ALA A 409 30.04 12.63 8.36
CA ALA A 409 29.70 11.48 9.17
C ALA A 409 30.94 10.94 9.88
N VAL A 410 30.84 10.80 11.20
CA VAL A 410 31.94 10.39 12.10
C VAL A 410 31.45 9.42 13.16
N ARG A 411 32.35 8.60 13.68
CA ARG A 411 32.05 7.73 14.83
C ARG A 411 31.93 8.47 16.15
N GLU A 412 32.79 9.46 16.31
CA GLU A 412 32.91 10.24 17.54
C GLU A 412 33.13 11.70 17.18
N ILE A 413 32.61 12.59 18.03
CA ILE A 413 32.64 14.03 17.77
C ILE A 413 34.06 14.59 17.61
N ARG A 414 35.05 14.01 18.30
CA ARG A 414 36.45 14.41 18.21
C ARG A 414 37.07 14.17 16.83
N HIS A 415 36.43 13.37 15.98
CA HIS A 415 36.88 13.09 14.62
C HIS A 415 36.27 14.05 13.58
N ALA A 416 35.39 14.97 13.99
CA ALA A 416 34.80 15.97 13.12
C ALA A 416 35.86 16.93 12.57
N SER A 417 35.65 17.40 11.33
CA SER A 417 36.55 18.30 10.64
C SER A 417 36.58 19.70 11.25
N HIS A 418 35.47 20.12 11.85
CA HIS A 418 35.31 21.43 12.46
C HIS A 418 34.80 21.31 13.89
N ALA A 419 34.83 22.44 14.62
CA ALA A 419 34.28 22.50 15.96
C ALA A 419 32.76 22.23 15.94
N PRO A 420 32.18 21.52 16.92
CA PRO A 420 30.77 21.16 16.93
C PRO A 420 29.80 22.34 16.72
N GLN A 421 30.17 23.54 17.15
CA GLN A 421 29.37 24.76 17.05
C GLN A 421 29.27 25.31 15.62
N THR A 422 30.09 24.83 14.69
CA THR A 422 30.05 25.30 13.29
C THR A 422 28.99 24.58 12.46
N TYR A 423 28.46 23.46 12.94
CA TYR A 423 27.41 22.72 12.27
C TYR A 423 26.05 23.25 12.69
N ASP A 424 25.12 23.37 11.74
CA ASP A 424 23.74 23.78 12.03
C ASP A 424 23.01 22.72 12.86
N TYR A 425 23.28 21.43 12.57
CA TYR A 425 22.69 20.30 13.26
C TYR A 425 23.71 19.19 13.49
N ILE A 426 23.61 18.55 14.66
CA ILE A 426 24.32 17.31 14.99
C ILE A 426 23.29 16.19 15.13
N VAL A 427 23.29 15.24 14.21
CA VAL A 427 22.35 14.12 14.17
C VAL A 427 22.97 12.90 14.83
N LYS A 428 22.27 12.31 15.80
CA LYS A 428 22.65 11.04 16.44
C LYS A 428 21.66 9.93 16.11
N LYS A 429 22.17 8.74 15.78
CA LYS A 429 21.36 7.54 15.53
C LYS A 429 20.86 6.92 16.86
N ASP A 430 21.75 6.76 17.84
CA ASP A 430 21.48 6.06 19.09
C ASP A 430 20.97 6.99 20.21
N ASP A 431 20.12 6.44 21.09
CA ASP A 431 19.54 7.13 22.26
C ASP A 431 20.52 7.25 23.45
N THR A 432 21.75 6.74 23.32
CA THR A 432 22.73 6.75 24.41
C THR A 432 23.42 8.12 24.52
N ASN A 433 22.97 8.89 25.51
CA ASN A 433 23.51 10.20 25.90
C ASN A 433 23.59 11.21 24.75
N ILE A 434 22.48 11.93 24.54
CA ILE A 434 22.55 13.29 23.99
C ILE A 434 23.29 14.14 25.04
N HIS A 435 24.62 14.06 25.08
CA HIS A 435 25.39 15.05 25.80
C HIS A 435 25.00 16.41 25.23
N ASN A 436 24.45 17.28 26.09
CA ASN A 436 24.19 18.67 25.74
C ASN A 436 25.53 19.33 25.44
N LEU A 437 25.89 19.34 24.15
CA LEU A 437 27.01 20.10 23.66
C LEU A 437 26.60 21.58 23.75
N PRO A 438 27.31 22.39 24.55
CA PRO A 438 26.92 23.78 24.71
C PRO A 438 26.98 24.51 23.36
N ASN A 439 25.93 25.25 23.06
CA ASN A 439 25.74 26.02 21.83
C ASN A 439 25.68 25.18 20.54
N CYS A 440 25.23 23.92 20.63
CA CYS A 440 24.98 23.06 19.49
C CYS A 440 23.52 22.59 19.47
N ILE A 441 22.95 22.45 18.27
CA ILE A 441 21.62 21.83 18.09
C ILE A 441 21.83 20.35 17.83
N VAL A 442 21.60 19.52 18.86
CA VAL A 442 21.73 18.06 18.76
C VAL A 442 20.35 17.45 18.63
N VAL A 443 20.13 16.67 17.57
CA VAL A 443 18.84 16.03 17.26
C VAL A 443 19.01 14.53 17.05
N ARG A 444 17.93 13.79 17.30
CA ARG A 444 17.88 12.35 17.06
C ARG A 444 17.47 12.04 15.63
N TRP A 445 17.86 10.88 15.14
CA TRP A 445 17.44 10.39 13.83
C TRP A 445 15.90 10.35 13.69
N ASP A 446 15.18 9.98 14.74
CA ASP A 446 13.71 9.97 14.75
C ASP A 446 13.08 11.36 14.53
N TRP A 447 13.72 12.42 15.03
CA TRP A 447 13.30 13.80 14.78
C TRP A 447 13.51 14.17 13.31
N VAL A 448 14.63 13.73 12.72
CA VAL A 448 14.90 13.93 11.29
C VAL A 448 13.89 13.19 10.41
N LYS A 449 13.53 11.95 10.77
CA LYS A 449 12.48 11.20 10.06
C LYS A 449 11.14 11.93 10.13
N ASP A 450 10.77 12.45 11.30
CA ASP A 450 9.53 13.21 11.45
C ASP A 450 9.58 14.47 10.59
N ALA A 451 10.72 15.17 10.54
CA ALA A 451 10.91 16.34 9.68
C ALA A 451 10.75 16.02 8.19
N LEU A 452 11.30 14.88 7.75
CA LEU A 452 11.17 14.39 6.38
C LEU A 452 9.72 14.01 6.03
N ILE A 453 9.07 13.21 6.88
CA ILE A 453 7.70 12.71 6.66
C ILE A 453 6.71 13.87 6.58
N SER A 454 6.93 14.88 7.41
CA SER A 454 6.00 15.99 7.58
C SER A 454 6.32 17.22 6.72
N GLY A 455 7.52 17.29 6.15
CA GLY A 455 7.95 18.40 5.28
C GLY A 455 8.26 19.70 6.02
N PHE A 456 8.45 19.67 7.34
CA PHE A 456 8.81 20.83 8.15
C PHE A 456 9.79 20.42 9.25
N ILE A 457 10.53 21.38 9.81
CA ILE A 457 11.39 21.16 10.97
C ILE A 457 10.51 21.20 12.24
N PRO A 458 10.36 20.10 12.99
CA PRO A 458 9.63 20.11 14.27
C PRO A 458 10.38 20.90 15.34
N ASP A 459 9.68 21.32 16.38
CA ASP A 459 10.33 21.90 17.56
C ASP A 459 11.40 20.94 18.11
N ILE A 460 12.51 21.53 18.58
CA ILE A 460 13.61 20.76 19.15
C ILE A 460 13.12 20.20 20.50
N PRO A 461 13.23 18.87 20.72
CA PRO A 461 12.71 18.22 21.92
C PRO A 461 13.48 18.55 23.21
#